data_AF-A0A2J8SJ34-F1
#
_entry.id   AF-A0A2J8SJ34-F1
#
_cell.length_a   1.000
_cell.length_b   1.000
_cell.length_c   1.000
_cell.angle_alpha   90.00
_cell.angle_beta   90.00
_cell.angle_gamma   90.00
#
_symmetry.space_group_name_H-M   'P 1'
#
loop_
_entity.id
_entity.type
_entity.pdbx_description
1 polymer ?
#
loop_
_entity_poly.entity_id
_entity_poly.type
_entity_poly.pdbx_seq_one_letter_code
_entity_poly.pdbx_strand_id
1 'polypeptide(L)' 'EMASDELRELRNAMTQEAIREHQMAKTGGTTTDLFQCSKCKKKNCTYNQVQTRSADEPMTTFVLCNECGNRWKMESAS' A
#
# COMPACT_ATOMS: atom_id res chain seq x y z
N GLU A 1 25.44 35.56 -7.03
CA GLU A 1 24.85 34.87 -8.19
C GLU A 1 23.38 34.66 -7.93
N MET A 2 22.52 35.37 -8.63
CA MET A 2 21.08 35.24 -8.44
C MET A 2 20.50 34.84 -9.80
N ALA A 3 20.16 33.56 -9.92
CA ALA A 3 19.30 33.08 -10.98
C ALA A 3 18.04 33.96 -10.98
N SER A 4 17.56 34.36 -12.16
CA SER A 4 16.38 35.21 -12.32
C SER A 4 15.20 34.69 -11.50
N ASP A 5 14.27 35.58 -11.12
CA ASP A 5 13.10 35.21 -10.33
C ASP A 5 12.34 34.02 -10.93
N GLU A 6 12.27 33.95 -12.26
CA GLU A 6 11.70 32.81 -13.01
C GLU A 6 12.44 31.49 -12.77
N LEU A 7 13.78 31.49 -12.76
CA LEU A 7 14.57 30.29 -12.47
C LEU A 7 14.40 29.83 -11.02
N ARG A 8 14.18 30.76 -10.09
CA ARG A 8 13.93 30.46 -8.68
C ARG A 8 12.56 29.80 -8.50
N GLU A 9 11.54 30.27 -9.22
CA GLU A 9 10.21 29.67 -9.26
C GLU A 9 10.24 28.27 -9.86
N LEU A 10 10.94 28.10 -10.99
CA LEU A 10 11.12 26.79 -11.64
C LEU A 10 11.81 25.78 -10.72
N ARG A 11 12.86 26.19 -10.00
CA ARG A 11 13.54 25.35 -9.02
C ARG A 11 12.60 24.95 -7.88
N ASN A 12 11.80 25.89 -7.38
CA ASN A 12 10.86 25.61 -6.29
C ASN A 12 9.76 24.65 -6.72
N ALA A 13 9.21 24.81 -7.92
CA ALA A 13 8.22 23.90 -8.49
C ALA A 13 8.79 22.49 -8.65
N MET A 14 9.97 22.35 -9.27
CA MET A 14 10.63 21.07 -9.45
C MET A 14 10.95 20.39 -8.11
N THR A 15 11.36 21.16 -7.10
CA THR A 15 11.61 20.64 -5.74
C THR A 15 10.32 20.14 -5.08
N GLN A 16 9.21 20.89 -5.21
CA GLN A 16 7.92 20.48 -4.66
C GLN A 16 7.35 19.24 -5.35
N GLU A 17 7.54 19.12 -6.66
CA GLU A 17 7.15 17.93 -7.42
C GLU A 17 7.95 16.71 -7.01
N ALA A 18 9.27 16.83 -6.89
CA ALA A 18 10.12 15.76 -6.39
C ALA A 18 9.69 15.29 -4.98
N ILE A 19 9.41 16.22 -4.06
CA ILE A 19 8.92 15.87 -2.71
C ILE A 19 7.59 15.11 -2.78
N ARG A 20 6.64 15.56 -3.62
CA ARG A 20 5.35 14.89 -3.78
C ARG A 20 5.50 13.48 -4.32
N GLU A 21 6.32 13.29 -5.34
CA GLU A 21 6.55 11.99 -5.96
C GLU A 21 7.16 10.99 -4.95
N HIS A 22 8.16 11.43 -4.17
CA HIS A 22 8.81 10.58 -3.16
C HIS A 22 7.88 10.21 -1.99
N GLN A 23 6.85 11.02 -1.69
CA GLN A 23 5.85 10.72 -0.67
C GLN A 23 4.78 9.71 -1.13
N MET A 24 4.69 9.40 -2.43
CA MET A 24 3.64 8.52 -2.98
C MET A 24 3.96 7.03 -2.92
N ALA A 25 5.02 6.60 -2.22
CA ALA A 25 5.25 5.18 -1.94
C ALA A 25 4.14 4.65 -1.03
N LYS A 26 2.99 4.31 -1.61
CA LYS A 26 1.93 3.54 -0.96
C LYS A 26 2.51 2.16 -0.67
N THR A 27 2.99 1.99 0.54
CA THR A 27 3.34 0.68 1.06
C THR A 27 2.07 -0.17 1.07
N GLY A 28 2.13 -1.35 0.46
CA GLY A 28 1.24 -2.43 0.87
C GLY A 28 0.55 -3.13 -0.28
N GLY A 29 1.16 -4.27 -0.65
CA GLY A 29 0.54 -5.46 -1.20
C GLY A 29 -0.29 -5.35 -2.47
N THR A 30 -0.82 -6.48 -2.89
CA THR A 30 -1.69 -6.57 -4.07
C THR A 30 -3.11 -6.19 -3.66
N THR A 31 -3.66 -5.16 -4.29
CA THR A 31 -5.08 -4.79 -4.10
C THR A 31 -5.97 -5.84 -4.77
N THR A 32 -7.06 -6.19 -4.11
CA THR A 32 -7.97 -7.23 -4.57
C THR A 32 -9.39 -6.99 -4.08
N ASP A 33 -10.37 -7.31 -4.92
CA ASP A 33 -11.79 -7.32 -4.58
C ASP A 33 -12.30 -8.71 -4.15
N LEU A 34 -11.39 -9.68 -4.00
CA LEU A 34 -11.73 -11.06 -3.60
C LEU A 34 -12.26 -11.15 -2.17
N PHE A 35 -11.89 -10.20 -1.31
CA PHE A 35 -12.24 -10.22 0.12
C PHE A 35 -13.19 -9.09 0.47
N GLN A 36 -14.29 -9.43 1.13
CA GLN A 36 -15.21 -8.44 1.70
C GLN A 36 -14.88 -8.22 3.19
N CYS A 37 -14.62 -6.98 3.57
CA CYS A 37 -14.37 -6.65 4.97
C CYS A 37 -15.64 -6.81 5.81
N SER A 38 -15.58 -7.56 6.91
CA SER A 38 -16.72 -7.75 7.82
C SER A 38 -17.16 -6.47 8.54
N LYS A 39 -16.24 -5.54 8.79
CA LYS A 39 -16.55 -4.26 9.47
C LYS A 39 -17.24 -3.25 8.56
N CYS A 40 -16.64 -2.90 7.43
CA CYS A 40 -17.15 -1.84 6.55
C CYS A 40 -17.95 -2.37 5.35
N LYS A 41 -18.00 -3.69 5.14
CA LYS A 41 -18.67 -4.37 4.02
C LYS A 41 -18.15 -4.00 2.63
N LYS A 42 -17.08 -3.20 2.53
CA LYS A 42 -16.40 -2.86 1.28
C LYS A 42 -15.42 -3.96 0.85
N LYS A 43 -15.12 -4.01 -0.44
CA LYS A 43 -14.22 -4.99 -1.06
C LYS A 43 -12.80 -4.50 -1.31
N ASN A 44 -12.53 -3.20 -1.05
CA ASN A 44 -11.19 -2.62 -1.20
C ASN A 44 -10.24 -3.15 -0.11
N CYS A 45 -9.65 -4.31 -0.38
CA CYS A 45 -8.70 -4.97 0.48
C CYS A 45 -7.37 -5.17 -0.25
N THR A 46 -6.29 -5.18 0.51
CA THR A 46 -4.95 -5.58 0.07
C THR A 46 -4.63 -6.92 0.70
N TYR A 47 -4.06 -7.85 -0.07
CA TYR A 47 -3.55 -9.11 0.47
C TYR A 47 -2.04 -9.25 0.26
N ASN A 48 -1.40 -9.94 1.19
CA ASN A 48 0.00 -10.37 1.10
C ASN A 48 0.08 -11.83 1.56
N GLN A 49 0.75 -12.66 0.78
CA GLN A 49 0.94 -14.05 1.14
C GLN A 49 2.35 -14.23 1.69
N VAL A 50 2.46 -14.78 2.90
CA VAL A 50 3.74 -14.97 3.59
C VAL A 50 3.80 -16.40 4.08
N GLN A 51 4.88 -17.10 3.74
CA GLN A 51 5.17 -18.39 4.33
C GLN A 51 5.72 -18.17 5.74
N THR A 52 4.85 -18.34 6.74
CA THR A 52 5.20 -18.12 8.15
C THR A 52 5.55 -19.39 8.90
N ARG A 53 5.47 -20.55 8.25
CA ARG A 53 5.73 -21.87 8.85
C ARG A 53 6.52 -22.76 7.90
N SER A 54 6.87 -23.97 8.36
CA SER A 54 7.64 -24.98 7.62
C SER A 54 7.09 -25.21 6.21
N ALA A 55 7.94 -25.69 5.30
CA ALA A 55 7.59 -25.90 3.89
C ALA A 55 6.37 -26.82 3.66
N ASP A 56 6.02 -27.64 4.66
CA ASP A 56 4.89 -28.58 4.62
C ASP A 56 3.52 -27.95 4.95
N GLU A 57 3.48 -26.68 5.39
CA GLU A 57 2.24 -25.97 5.65
C GLU A 57 1.92 -24.95 4.54
N PRO A 58 0.64 -24.82 4.15
CA PRO A 58 0.24 -23.91 3.09
C PRO A 58 0.49 -22.44 3.48
N MET A 59 0.72 -21.60 2.47
CA MET A 59 1.07 -20.20 2.67
C MET A 59 -0.03 -19.41 3.40
N THR A 60 0.34 -18.63 4.41
CA THR A 60 -0.61 -17.79 5.14
C THR A 60 -0.93 -16.54 4.33
N THR A 61 -2.20 -16.29 4.04
CA THR A 61 -2.63 -15.06 3.36
C THR A 61 -3.09 -14.02 4.39
N PHE A 62 -2.41 -12.89 4.47
CA PHE A 62 -2.78 -11.74 5.30
C PHE A 62 -3.60 -10.76 4.46
N VAL A 63 -4.77 -10.38 4.96
CA VAL A 63 -5.67 -9.42 4.31
C VAL A 63 -5.80 -8.17 5.18
N LEU A 64 -5.69 -7.00 4.55
CA LEU A 64 -5.86 -5.68 5.13
C LEU A 64 -6.99 -4.96 4.38
N CYS A 65 -7.96 -4.42 5.10
CA CYS A 65 -8.97 -3.54 4.53
C CYS A 65 -8.43 -2.11 4.46
N ASN A 66 -8.34 -1.55 3.25
CA ASN A 66 -7.82 -0.20 3.02
C ASN A 66 -8.78 0.91 3.48
N GLU A 67 -10.03 0.55 3.78
CA GLU A 67 -11.09 1.50 4.13
C GLU A 67 -11.21 1.71 5.64
N CYS A 68 -11.00 0.66 6.45
CA CYS A 68 -11.17 0.72 7.91
C CYS A 68 -9.95 0.20 8.69
N GLY A 69 -8.88 -0.20 8.00
CA GLY A 69 -7.66 -0.72 8.62
C GLY A 69 -7.82 -2.09 9.29
N ASN A 70 -8.94 -2.79 9.06
CA ASN A 70 -9.14 -4.13 9.61
C ASN A 70 -8.17 -5.11 8.97
N ARG A 71 -7.43 -5.87 9.79
CA ARG A 71 -6.48 -6.89 9.31
C ARG A 71 -6.85 -8.27 9.84
N TRP A 72 -6.77 -9.30 9.00
CA TRP A 72 -7.02 -10.68 9.41
C TRP A 72 -6.16 -11.67 8.59
N LYS A 73 -5.99 -12.88 9.11
CA LYS A 73 -5.30 -13.97 8.41
C LYS A 73 -6.34 -14.93 7.82
N MET A 74 -6.04 -15.46 6.64
CA MET A 74 -6.72 -16.60 6.05
C MET A 74 -5.75 -17.78 6.15
N GLU A 75 -6.11 -18.77 6.96
CA GLU A 75 -5.47 -20.09 6.93
C GLU A 75 -6.27 -20.93 5.93
N SER A 76 -5.65 -21.29 4.81
CA SER A 76 -6.17 -22.36 3.96
C SER A 76 -5.96 -23.67 4.72
N ALA A 77 -6.90 -24.01 5.61
CA ALA A 77 -6.93 -25.30 6.26
C ALA A 77 -7.22 -26.37 5.19
N SER A 78 -6.33 -27.36 5.14
CA SER A 78 -6.47 -28.59 4.37
C SER A 78 -7.72 -29.37 4.78
#